data_AF-A0AA51UKC9-F1
#
_entry.id   AF-A0AA51UKC9-F1
#
_cell.length_a   1.000
_cell.length_b   1.000
_cell.length_c   1.000
_cell.angle_alpha   90.00
_cell.angle_beta   90.00
_cell.angle_gamma   90.00
#
_symmetry.space_group_name_H-M   'P 1'
#
loop_
_entity.id
_entity.type
_entity.pdbx_description
1 polymer ?
#
loop_
_entity_poly.entity_id
_entity_poly.type
_entity_poly.pdbx_seq_one_letter_code
_entity_poly.pdbx_strand_id
1 'polypeptide(L)'
;MSREGYNVLVVDNDESNFGLHRQLGVELPEDFLNFFGRKKDLVQRMKASFSTGEEVKFFDKRWEITDIPGEYVSKTDNISLMAVGKIHDFGEGCACPMGVLSKHLLKNIDAGSNDIVLVDTEAGIEHFGRGVEEGCDVLLMIIDPSYESICLSENILFIS
;
A
#
# COMPACT_ATOMS: atom_id res chain seq x y z
N MET A 1 0.01 12.27 15.94
CA MET A 1 0.14 12.54 14.49
C MET A 1 -0.82 13.64 14.02
N SER A 2 -2.04 13.37 13.55
CA SER A 2 -2.93 14.44 13.02
C SER A 2 -3.23 15.57 14.03
N ARG A 3 -3.55 15.22 15.29
CA ARG A 3 -3.74 16.19 16.40
C ARG A 3 -2.49 16.99 16.77
N GLU A 4 -1.32 16.55 16.32
CA GLU A 4 -0.03 17.22 16.53
C GLU A 4 0.36 18.10 15.33
N GLY A 5 -0.47 18.16 14.28
CA GLY A 5 -0.28 19.04 13.11
C GLY A 5 0.31 18.35 11.87
N TYR A 6 0.61 17.05 11.94
CA TYR A 6 1.09 16.29 10.79
C TYR A 6 -0.02 15.98 9.80
N ASN A 7 0.31 15.99 8.51
CA ASN A 7 -0.54 15.40 7.48
C ASN A 7 -0.27 13.89 7.45
N VAL A 8 -1.31 13.08 7.55
CA VAL A 8 -1.20 11.63 7.59
C VAL A 8 -1.84 11.05 6.34
N LEU A 9 -1.07 10.36 5.52
CA LEU A 9 -1.60 9.48 4.48
C LEU A 9 -1.62 8.06 5.02
N VAL A 10 -2.82 7.47 5.08
CA VAL A 10 -3.01 6.05 5.33
C VAL A 10 -3.14 5.33 3.99
N VAL A 11 -2.31 4.34 3.74
CA VAL A 11 -2.33 3.51 2.54
C VAL A 11 -2.87 2.13 2.93
N ASP A 12 -4.09 1.83 2.51
CA ASP A 12 -4.72 0.51 2.63
C ASP A 12 -4.13 -0.41 1.55
N ASN A 13 -3.18 -1.25 1.97
CA ASN A 13 -2.47 -2.22 1.14
C ASN A 13 -2.84 -3.66 1.51
N ASP A 14 -3.91 -3.86 2.28
CA ASP A 14 -4.50 -5.15 2.57
C ASP A 14 -5.77 -5.32 1.73
N GLU A 15 -5.72 -6.19 0.72
CA GLU A 15 -6.87 -6.44 -0.15
C GLU A 15 -8.09 -7.01 0.58
N SER A 16 -7.90 -7.53 1.80
CA SER A 16 -8.93 -8.14 2.63
C SER A 16 -9.58 -7.16 3.62
N ASN A 17 -8.98 -5.99 3.86
CA ASN A 17 -9.57 -4.99 4.74
C ASN A 17 -10.78 -4.34 4.06
N PHE A 18 -11.93 -4.24 4.74
CA PHE A 18 -13.11 -3.50 4.21
C PHE A 18 -13.53 -2.34 5.11
N GLY A 19 -12.94 -2.22 6.30
CA GLY A 19 -13.45 -1.35 7.36
C GLY A 19 -12.69 -0.04 7.53
N LEU A 20 -11.47 0.08 7.01
CA LEU A 20 -10.55 1.17 7.36
C LEU A 20 -11.13 2.57 7.11
N HIS A 21 -11.76 2.79 5.96
CA HIS A 21 -12.44 4.06 5.64
C HIS A 21 -13.47 4.47 6.70
N ARG A 22 -14.25 3.51 7.22
CA ARG A 22 -15.25 3.77 8.27
C ARG A 22 -14.60 4.09 9.61
N GLN A 23 -13.51 3.41 9.94
CA GLN A 23 -12.76 3.67 11.18
C GLN A 23 -12.12 5.06 11.16
N LEU A 24 -11.65 5.51 9.99
CA LEU A 24 -11.11 6.85 9.78
C LEU A 24 -12.18 7.92 9.58
N GLY A 25 -13.45 7.55 9.37
CA GLY A 25 -14.55 8.49 9.16
C GLY A 25 -14.50 9.19 7.80
N VAL A 26 -14.04 8.48 6.77
CA VAL A 26 -13.95 8.96 5.39
C VAL A 26 -14.76 8.06 4.44
N GLU A 27 -15.09 8.59 3.26
CA GLU A 27 -15.63 7.79 2.16
C GLU A 27 -14.60 6.76 1.67
N LEU A 28 -15.06 5.66 1.08
CA LEU A 28 -14.15 4.70 0.43
C LEU A 28 -13.60 5.32 -0.88
N PRO A 29 -12.28 5.54 -1.02
CA PRO A 29 -11.70 6.05 -2.26
C PRO A 29 -11.78 5.03 -3.40
N GLU A 30 -11.58 5.47 -4.64
CA GLU A 30 -11.37 4.54 -5.75
C GLU A 30 -10.03 3.79 -5.61
N ASP A 31 -9.99 2.56 -6.11
CA ASP A 31 -8.77 1.75 -6.14
C ASP A 31 -7.69 2.44 -7.00
N PHE A 32 -6.56 2.79 -6.37
CA PHE A 32 -5.45 3.47 -7.03
C PHE A 32 -4.87 2.68 -8.20
N LEU A 33 -5.02 1.35 -8.18
CA LEU A 33 -4.73 0.47 -9.31
C LEU A 33 -5.31 1.00 -10.63
N ASN A 34 -6.52 1.56 -10.61
CA ASN A 34 -7.23 2.04 -11.81
C ASN A 34 -6.56 3.25 -12.46
N PHE A 35 -5.75 4.02 -11.71
CA PHE A 35 -4.97 5.13 -12.26
C PHE A 35 -4.00 4.68 -13.36
N PHE A 36 -3.44 3.47 -13.22
CA PHE A 36 -2.49 2.90 -14.19
C PHE A 36 -3.15 2.06 -15.30
N GLY A 37 -4.48 2.14 -15.41
CA GLY A 37 -5.30 1.28 -16.24
C GLY A 37 -6.01 0.21 -15.42
N ARG A 38 -6.80 -0.64 -16.06
CA ARG A 38 -7.51 -1.70 -15.33
C ARG A 38 -6.50 -2.75 -14.88
N LYS A 39 -6.86 -3.55 -13.87
CA LYS A 39 -6.05 -4.69 -13.37
C LYS A 39 -5.45 -5.57 -14.48
N LYS A 40 -6.21 -5.84 -15.55
CA LYS A 40 -5.75 -6.64 -16.70
C LYS A 40 -4.57 -6.00 -17.44
N ASP A 41 -4.57 -4.67 -17.56
CA ASP A 41 -3.50 -3.93 -18.22
C ASP A 41 -2.22 -4.01 -17.39
N LEU A 42 -2.34 -3.89 -16.07
CA LEU A 42 -1.21 -4.05 -15.15
C LEU A 42 -0.61 -5.46 -15.21
N VAL A 43 -1.47 -6.48 -15.17
CA VAL A 43 -1.05 -7.88 -15.31
C VAL A 43 -0.30 -8.10 -16.62
N GLN A 44 -0.75 -7.49 -17.73
CA GLN A 44 -0.07 -7.62 -19.01
C GLN A 44 1.30 -6.92 -19.00
N ARG A 45 1.41 -5.72 -18.42
CA ARG A 45 2.69 -5.02 -18.25
C ARG A 45 3.68 -5.84 -17.41
N MET A 46 3.21 -6.44 -16.31
CA MET A 46 4.03 -7.30 -15.46
C MET A 46 4.50 -8.56 -16.18
N LYS A 47 3.63 -9.22 -16.96
CA LYS A 47 4.02 -10.38 -17.76
C LYS A 47 5.08 -10.03 -18.80
N ALA A 48 4.95 -8.88 -19.45
CA ALA A 48 5.94 -8.39 -20.40
C ALA A 48 7.29 -8.14 -19.70
N SER A 49 7.27 -7.40 -18.59
CA SER A 49 8.44 -7.14 -17.73
C SER A 49 9.15 -8.43 -17.28
N PHE A 50 8.42 -9.44 -16.83
CA PHE A 50 9.01 -10.74 -16.45
C PHE A 50 9.64 -11.48 -17.63
N SER A 51 9.09 -11.29 -18.84
CA SER A 51 9.58 -11.94 -20.06
C SER A 51 10.80 -11.23 -20.67
N THR A 52 10.89 -9.91 -20.51
CA THR A 52 11.98 -9.08 -21.05
C THR A 52 13.09 -8.82 -20.03
N GLY A 53 12.81 -8.96 -18.74
CA GLY A 53 13.68 -8.57 -17.63
C GLY A 53 13.70 -7.07 -17.35
N GLU A 54 12.88 -6.27 -18.04
CA GLU A 54 12.79 -4.82 -17.81
C GLU A 54 11.82 -4.52 -16.67
N GLU A 55 12.18 -3.67 -15.72
CA GLU A 55 11.25 -3.26 -14.64
C GLU A 55 10.07 -2.43 -15.17
N VAL A 56 8.89 -2.65 -14.59
CA VAL A 56 7.71 -1.82 -14.88
C VAL A 56 7.90 -0.45 -14.24
N LYS A 57 7.94 0.61 -15.05
CA LYS A 57 7.94 1.98 -14.56
C LYS A 57 6.51 2.49 -14.37
N PHE A 58 6.16 2.80 -13.13
CA PHE A 58 4.89 3.45 -12.76
C PHE A 58 5.04 4.95 -12.57
N PHE A 59 6.16 5.39 -12.01
CA PHE A 59 6.37 6.79 -11.63
C PHE A 59 7.58 7.36 -12.37
N ASP A 60 7.43 8.54 -12.96
CA ASP A 60 8.50 9.26 -13.66
C ASP A 60 9.35 10.14 -12.73
N LYS A 61 8.79 10.48 -11.56
CA LYS A 61 9.42 11.28 -10.50
C LYS A 61 8.95 10.77 -9.13
N ARG A 62 9.62 11.22 -8.06
CA ARG A 62 9.03 11.12 -6.72
C ARG A 62 7.77 11.98 -6.63
N TRP A 63 6.78 11.50 -5.89
CA TRP A 63 5.48 12.14 -5.71
C TRP A 63 5.32 12.61 -4.28
N GLU A 64 4.89 13.86 -4.10
CA GLU A 64 4.36 14.31 -2.81
C GLU A 64 2.95 13.72 -2.60
N ILE A 65 2.44 13.71 -1.36
CA ILE A 65 1.06 13.27 -1.08
C ILE A 65 0.03 14.08 -1.91
N THR A 66 0.36 15.33 -2.21
CA THR A 66 -0.45 16.25 -3.03
C THR A 66 -0.43 15.95 -4.53
N ASP A 67 0.54 15.17 -5.03
CA ASP A 67 0.58 14.73 -6.43
C ASP A 67 -0.46 13.61 -6.70
N ILE A 68 -1.00 12.98 -5.65
CA ILE A 68 -1.98 11.91 -5.80
C ILE A 68 -3.33 12.48 -6.27
N PRO A 69 -3.93 11.96 -7.36
CA PRO A 69 -5.22 12.45 -7.83
C PRO A 69 -6.34 12.25 -6.80
N GLY A 70 -7.19 13.26 -6.66
CA GLY A 70 -8.19 13.32 -5.58
C GLY A 70 -9.25 12.22 -5.61
N GLU A 71 -9.50 11.57 -6.75
CA GLU A 71 -10.44 10.44 -6.85
C GLU A 71 -9.94 9.16 -6.14
N TYR A 72 -8.61 9.02 -5.97
CA TYR A 72 -7.98 7.90 -5.27
C TYR A 72 -7.64 8.22 -3.80
N VAL A 73 -8.08 9.38 -3.30
CA VAL A 73 -7.79 9.83 -1.94
C VAL A 73 -9.03 10.42 -1.28
N SER A 74 -9.51 9.77 -0.24
CA SER A 74 -10.52 10.34 0.65
C SER A 74 -9.85 11.11 1.78
N LYS A 75 -10.43 12.24 2.20
CA LYS A 75 -9.83 13.11 3.22
C LYS A 75 -10.81 13.48 4.31
N THR A 76 -10.30 13.56 5.54
CA THR A 76 -10.95 14.22 6.68
C THR A 76 -9.87 14.91 7.52
N ASP A 77 -10.03 16.22 7.74
CA ASP A 77 -9.01 17.05 8.38
C ASP A 77 -7.61 16.83 7.76
N ASN A 78 -6.61 16.50 8.59
CA ASN A 78 -5.24 16.20 8.17
C ASN A 78 -5.01 14.70 7.89
N ILE A 79 -6.07 13.90 7.71
CA ILE A 79 -5.98 12.47 7.42
C ILE A 79 -6.45 12.24 5.98
N SER A 80 -5.61 11.59 5.19
CA SER A 80 -5.89 11.13 3.84
C SER A 80 -5.88 9.60 3.84
N LEU A 81 -6.80 8.96 3.12
CA LEU A 81 -6.84 7.52 2.91
C LEU A 81 -6.74 7.23 1.43
N MET A 82 -5.81 6.35 1.05
CA MET A 82 -5.70 5.74 -0.26
C MET A 82 -5.93 4.24 -0.14
N ALA A 83 -6.65 3.64 -1.08
CA ALA A 83 -6.72 2.19 -1.25
C ALA A 83 -5.93 1.78 -2.50
N VAL A 84 -4.97 0.87 -2.35
CA VAL A 84 -4.17 0.41 -3.50
C VAL A 84 -5.05 -0.36 -4.48
N GLY A 85 -5.87 -1.26 -3.96
CA GLY A 85 -6.87 -2.00 -4.71
C GLY A 85 -7.42 -3.18 -3.91
N LYS A 86 -8.50 -3.79 -4.39
CA LYS A 86 -9.07 -5.01 -3.79
C LYS A 86 -9.36 -6.09 -4.82
N ILE A 87 -9.68 -7.27 -4.32
CA ILE A 87 -10.36 -8.31 -5.10
C ILE A 87 -11.85 -8.14 -4.81
N HIS A 88 -12.60 -7.68 -5.80
CA HIS A 88 -14.03 -7.40 -5.67
C HIS A 88 -14.89 -8.61 -6.03
N ASP A 89 -14.45 -9.39 -7.02
CA ASP A 89 -15.22 -10.51 -7.57
C ASP A 89 -14.51 -11.87 -7.42
N PHE A 90 -15.30 -12.93 -7.25
CA PHE A 90 -14.78 -14.29 -7.31
C PHE A 90 -14.19 -14.58 -8.70
N GLY A 91 -12.95 -15.07 -8.73
CA GLY A 91 -12.24 -15.39 -9.97
C GLY A 91 -11.63 -14.21 -10.71
N GLU A 92 -11.57 -13.01 -10.09
CA GLU A 92 -10.97 -11.81 -10.69
C GLU A 92 -9.45 -11.91 -10.89
N GLY A 93 -8.80 -12.83 -10.18
CA GLY A 93 -7.36 -13.12 -10.30
C GLY A 93 -6.63 -12.96 -8.98
N CYS A 94 -5.33 -12.65 -9.05
CA CYS A 94 -4.45 -12.55 -7.89
C CYS A 94 -4.21 -11.10 -7.44
N ALA A 95 -3.64 -10.97 -6.24
CA ALA A 95 -3.22 -9.71 -5.63
C ALA A 95 -1.84 -9.20 -6.07
N CYS A 96 -1.09 -9.96 -6.87
CA CYS A 96 0.25 -9.59 -7.33
C CYS A 96 0.37 -8.17 -7.90
N PRO A 97 -0.59 -7.66 -8.73
CA PRO A 97 -0.51 -6.31 -9.25
C PRO A 97 -0.55 -5.22 -8.18
N MET A 98 -1.30 -5.46 -7.11
CA MET A 98 -1.41 -4.53 -5.97
C MET A 98 -0.08 -4.49 -5.22
N GLY A 99 0.52 -5.63 -4.90
CA GLY A 99 1.83 -5.68 -4.23
C GLY A 99 2.95 -4.99 -5.02
N VAL A 100 2.99 -5.17 -6.35
CA VAL A 100 3.97 -4.48 -7.21
C VAL A 100 3.71 -2.97 -7.22
N LEU A 101 2.45 -2.55 -7.37
CA LEU A 101 2.10 -1.13 -7.32
C LEU A 101 2.49 -0.51 -5.98
N SER A 102 2.20 -1.16 -4.86
CA SER A 102 2.54 -0.69 -3.52
C SER A 102 4.04 -0.55 -3.31
N LYS A 103 4.84 -1.54 -3.74
CA LYS A 103 6.30 -1.43 -3.71
C LYS A 103 6.78 -0.18 -4.45
N HIS A 104 6.30 0.03 -5.67
CA HIS A 104 6.70 1.18 -6.46
C HIS A 104 6.18 2.50 -5.88
N LEU A 105 4.96 2.53 -5.34
CA LEU A 105 4.38 3.69 -4.68
C LEU A 105 5.22 4.10 -3.47
N LEU A 106 5.49 3.18 -2.54
CA LEU A 106 6.23 3.48 -1.31
C LEU A 106 7.67 3.90 -1.59
N LYS A 107 8.31 3.34 -2.62
CA LYS A 107 9.65 3.80 -3.05
C LYS A 107 9.66 5.20 -3.67
N ASN A 108 8.54 5.64 -4.24
CA ASN A 108 8.47 6.90 -4.98
C ASN A 108 7.70 8.00 -4.25
N ILE A 109 7.00 7.69 -3.16
CA ILE A 109 6.35 8.71 -2.35
C ILE A 109 7.40 9.47 -1.54
N ASP A 110 7.30 10.79 -1.53
CA ASP A 110 8.15 11.67 -0.75
C ASP A 110 7.32 12.23 0.41
N ALA A 111 7.57 11.70 1.61
CA ALA A 111 7.00 12.22 2.83
C ALA A 111 7.86 13.40 3.29
N GLY A 112 7.35 14.62 3.06
CA GLY A 112 7.99 15.82 3.57
C GLY A 112 8.07 15.85 5.10
N SER A 113 8.75 16.84 5.66
CA SER A 113 8.99 16.93 7.11
C SER A 113 7.72 17.05 7.98
N ASN A 114 6.57 17.40 7.39
CA ASN A 114 5.27 17.49 8.07
C ASN A 114 4.30 16.36 7.66
N ASP A 115 4.76 15.39 6.89
CA ASP A 115 3.95 14.32 6.34
C ASP A 115 4.34 12.98 6.94
N ILE A 116 3.34 12.14 7.20
CA ILE A 116 3.52 10.77 7.70
C ILE A 116 2.73 9.84 6.80
N VAL A 117 3.38 8.80 6.29
CA VAL A 117 2.72 7.73 5.54
C VAL A 117 2.61 6.51 6.45
N LEU A 118 1.38 6.11 6.76
CA LEU A 118 1.06 4.87 7.47
C LEU A 118 0.57 3.85 6.45
N VAL A 119 1.26 2.72 6.37
CA VAL A 119 0.87 1.64 5.45
C VAL A 119 0.20 0.55 6.28
N ASP A 120 -1.07 0.29 6.00
CA ASP A 120 -1.81 -0.84 6.56
C ASP A 120 -1.60 -2.06 5.65
N THR A 121 -1.04 -3.13 6.20
CA THR A 121 -0.69 -4.35 5.45
C THR A 121 -1.23 -5.58 6.17
N GLU A 122 -1.44 -6.66 5.42
CA GLU A 122 -1.73 -7.98 6.00
C GLU A 122 -0.61 -8.43 6.95
N ALA A 123 -0.93 -9.31 7.91
CA ALA A 123 0.04 -9.82 8.88
C ALA A 123 1.04 -10.84 8.28
N GLY A 124 0.72 -11.45 7.14
CA GLY A 124 1.50 -12.55 6.57
C GLY A 124 2.83 -12.09 5.95
N ILE A 125 3.84 -12.96 5.89
CA ILE A 125 5.18 -12.59 5.36
C ILE A 125 5.22 -12.36 3.83
N GLU A 126 4.11 -12.53 3.12
CA GLU A 126 4.10 -12.50 1.65
C GLU A 126 4.45 -11.14 1.07
N HIS A 127 4.06 -10.04 1.74
CA HIS A 127 4.42 -8.70 1.31
C HIS A 127 5.93 -8.43 1.44
N PHE A 128 6.61 -9.04 2.43
CA PHE A 128 8.08 -9.04 2.54
C PHE A 128 8.76 -9.72 1.37
N GLY A 129 8.25 -10.89 0.96
CA GLY A 129 8.76 -11.58 -0.23
C GLY A 129 8.63 -10.76 -1.52
N ARG A 130 7.73 -9.76 -1.54
CA ARG A 130 7.52 -8.85 -2.67
C ARG A 130 8.36 -7.58 -2.55
N GLY A 131 8.91 -7.27 -1.37
CA GLY A 131 9.74 -6.09 -1.10
C GLY A 131 8.94 -4.79 -1.02
N VAL A 132 7.72 -4.85 -0.48
CA VAL A 132 6.82 -3.68 -0.31
C VAL A 132 7.40 -2.71 0.71
N GLU A 133 7.93 -3.26 1.79
CA GLU A 133 8.59 -2.62 2.92
C GLU A 133 9.92 -1.94 2.56
N GLU A 134 10.51 -2.21 1.40
CA GLU A 134 11.75 -1.55 0.95
C GLU A 134 11.62 -0.02 0.84
N GLY A 135 10.40 0.51 0.77
CA GLY A 135 10.10 1.94 0.78
C GLY A 135 9.74 2.52 2.15
N CYS A 136 9.82 1.74 3.23
CA CYS A 136 9.41 2.13 4.58
C CYS A 136 10.64 2.44 5.47
N ASP A 137 10.55 3.48 6.30
CA ASP A 137 11.61 3.82 7.27
C ASP A 137 11.54 2.98 8.55
N VAL A 138 10.32 2.61 8.95
CA VAL A 138 10.05 1.90 10.21
C VAL A 138 8.98 0.85 9.97
N LEU A 139 9.20 -0.34 10.53
CA LEU A 139 8.21 -1.41 10.60
C LEU A 139 7.61 -1.46 12.01
N LEU A 140 6.29 -1.32 12.13
CA LEU A 140 5.56 -1.45 13.38
C LEU A 140 4.72 -2.73 13.36
N MET A 141 5.11 -3.72 14.17
CA MET A 141 4.35 -4.95 14.32
C MET A 141 3.42 -4.89 15.53
N ILE A 142 2.15 -5.26 15.32
CA ILE A 142 1.16 -5.39 16.37
C ILE A 142 0.93 -6.88 16.61
N ILE A 143 1.24 -7.35 17.82
CA ILE A 143 1.10 -8.75 18.21
C ILE A 143 0.14 -8.93 19.38
N ASP A 144 -0.53 -10.06 19.40
CA ASP A 144 -1.25 -10.60 20.55
C ASP A 144 -0.36 -11.62 21.27
N PRO A 145 -0.62 -11.96 22.55
CA PRO A 145 0.24 -12.87 23.32
C PRO A 145 0.02 -14.35 22.97
N SER A 146 -0.14 -14.68 21.68
CA SER A 146 -0.18 -16.05 21.18
C SER A 146 1.19 -16.50 20.68
N TYR A 147 1.44 -17.81 20.75
CA TYR A 147 2.68 -18.41 20.27
C TYR A 147 2.95 -18.08 18.79
N GLU A 148 1.92 -18.20 17.94
CA GLU A 148 2.03 -17.94 16.50
C GLU A 148 2.40 -16.49 16.20
N SER A 149 1.78 -15.53 16.90
CA SER A 149 2.04 -14.08 16.72
C SER A 149 3.47 -13.72 17.11
N ILE A 150 3.98 -14.30 18.21
CA ILE A 150 5.37 -14.13 18.64
C ILE A 150 6.33 -14.75 17.61
N CYS A 151 6.14 -16.01 17.22
CA CYS A 151 7.00 -16.68 16.25
C CYS A 151 7.03 -15.98 14.89
N LEU A 152 5.89 -15.49 14.42
CA LEU A 152 5.80 -14.72 13.18
C LEU A 152 6.59 -13.41 13.29
N SER A 153 6.45 -12.68 14.40
CA SER A 153 7.20 -11.43 14.61
C SER A 153 8.71 -11.64 14.70
N GLU A 154 9.16 -12.74 15.33
CA GLU A 154 10.58 -13.12 15.38
C GLU A 154 11.12 -13.47 13.99
N ASN A 155 10.32 -14.17 13.17
CA ASN A 155 10.70 -14.49 11.80
C ASN A 155 10.84 -13.21 10.95
N ILE A 156 9.88 -12.28 11.07
CA ILE A 156 9.93 -10.99 10.37
C ILE A 156 11.20 -10.21 10.74
N LEU A 157 11.52 -10.12 12.03
CA LEU A 157 12.76 -9.48 12.52
C LEU A 157 14.05 -10.09 11.94
N PHE A 158 14.02 -11.35 11.52
CA PHE A 158 15.17 -12.02 10.92
C PHE A 158 15.32 -11.75 9.42
N ILE A 159 14.21 -11.50 8.72
CA ILE A 159 14.18 -11.35 7.25
C ILE A 159 14.16 -9.88 6.78
N SER A 160 13.80 -8.93 7.67
CA SER A 160 13.84 -7.48 7.42
C SER A 160 15.21 -6.88 7.71
#